data_AF-A0A0F8QUR5-F1
#
_entry.id   AF-A0A0F8QUR5-F1
#
_cell.length_a   1.000
_cell.length_b   1.000
_cell.length_c   1.000
_cell.angle_alpha   90.00
_cell.angle_beta   90.00
_cell.angle_gamma   90.00
#
_symmetry.space_group_name_H-M   'P 1'
#
loop_
_entity.id
_entity.type
_entity.pdbx_description
1 polymer ?
#
loop_
_entity_poly.entity_id
_entity_poly.type
_entity_poly.pdbx_seq_one_letter_code
_entity_poly.pdbx_strand_id
1 'polypeptide(L)'
;MAENAAIKKIVLSALVLAVVLSSFYVLDFKAARSETLANSVVSAYSTGDPQIDFPGRIYLYVEGDDFMLKSLTESLGDELEKSGMEVLVVDSVEEKYDSQTLLVNVTESEGLYTPVYASSDLNILFFYTSTGEDTKYFEQFKEGNVTVAFVNTGSPEGKKLVRGDLELQDSTKGIVSQKAHRMHLAEEAARKTVEQLQQQISVFP
;
A
#
# COMPACT_ATOMS: atom_id res chain seq x y z
N MET A 1 -15.82 56.52 -7.31
CA MET A 1 -15.31 55.57 -8.34
C MET A 1 -14.03 54.83 -7.94
N ALA A 2 -13.17 55.35 -7.05
CA ALA A 2 -11.92 54.67 -6.64
C ALA A 2 -12.10 53.42 -5.76
N GLU A 3 -13.17 53.38 -4.94
CA GLU A 3 -13.47 52.27 -4.01
C GLU A 3 -13.68 50.93 -4.74
N ASN A 4 -14.37 50.95 -5.89
CA ASN A 4 -14.60 49.77 -6.71
C ASN A 4 -13.32 49.21 -7.34
N ALA A 5 -12.28 50.02 -7.56
CA ALA A 5 -11.03 49.55 -8.15
C ALA A 5 -10.15 48.82 -7.12
N ALA A 6 -10.13 49.30 -5.87
CA ALA A 6 -9.41 48.64 -4.78
C ALA A 6 -10.04 47.28 -4.43
N ILE A 7 -11.38 47.24 -4.32
CA ILE A 7 -12.12 45.99 -4.07
C ILE A 7 -11.87 44.97 -5.18
N LYS A 8 -11.92 45.39 -6.47
CA LYS A 8 -11.59 44.51 -7.60
C LYS A 8 -10.18 43.93 -7.52
N LYS A 9 -9.18 44.71 -7.12
CA LYS A 9 -7.80 44.23 -6.94
C LYS A 9 -7.70 43.21 -5.81
N ILE A 10 -8.35 43.47 -4.67
CA ILE A 10 -8.37 42.54 -3.53
C ILE A 10 -9.02 41.21 -3.94
N VAL A 11 -10.19 41.27 -4.59
CA VAL A 11 -10.91 40.08 -5.08
C VAL A 11 -10.06 39.31 -6.09
N LEU A 12 -9.41 39.99 -7.03
CA LEU A 12 -8.54 39.33 -8.01
C LEU A 12 -7.35 38.65 -7.34
N SER A 13 -6.66 39.33 -6.41
CA SER A 13 -5.55 38.74 -5.65
C SER A 13 -5.99 37.55 -4.83
N ALA A 14 -7.15 37.61 -4.17
CA ALA A 14 -7.71 36.50 -3.42
C ALA A 14 -8.04 35.31 -4.34
N LEU A 15 -8.58 35.56 -5.54
CA LEU A 15 -8.89 34.53 -6.51
C LEU A 15 -7.62 33.85 -7.06
N VAL A 16 -6.59 34.63 -7.37
CA VAL A 16 -5.28 34.09 -7.78
C VAL A 16 -4.68 33.24 -6.66
N LEU A 17 -4.71 33.72 -5.41
CA LEU A 17 -4.22 32.96 -4.27
C LEU A 17 -5.00 31.65 -4.07
N ALA A 18 -6.33 31.69 -4.22
CA ALA A 18 -7.17 30.50 -4.14
C ALA A 18 -6.78 29.48 -5.22
N VAL A 19 -6.60 29.91 -6.47
CA VAL A 19 -6.17 29.03 -7.57
C VAL A 19 -4.80 28.40 -7.28
N VAL A 20 -3.83 29.19 -6.80
CA VAL A 20 -2.49 28.70 -6.45
C VAL A 20 -2.58 27.68 -5.32
N LEU A 21 -3.34 27.96 -4.25
CA LEU A 21 -3.48 27.03 -3.13
C LEU A 21 -4.21 25.75 -3.54
N SER A 22 -5.28 25.84 -4.34
CA SER A 22 -5.99 24.67 -4.86
C SER A 22 -5.11 23.78 -5.75
N SER A 23 -4.12 24.36 -6.45
CA SER A 23 -3.22 23.59 -7.29
C SER A 23 -2.42 22.54 -6.51
N PHE A 24 -2.09 22.81 -5.23
CA PHE A 24 -1.38 21.86 -4.35
C PHE A 24 -2.20 20.62 -3.98
N TYR A 25 -3.52 20.64 -4.19
CA TYR A 25 -4.40 19.51 -3.89
C TYR A 25 -4.79 18.70 -5.14
N VAL A 26 -4.81 19.35 -6.31
CA VAL A 26 -5.33 18.74 -7.55
C VAL A 26 -4.21 18.33 -8.50
N LEU A 27 -3.18 19.15 -8.63
CA LEU A 27 -2.09 18.87 -9.55
C LEU A 27 -1.10 17.88 -8.95
N ASP A 28 -0.36 17.23 -9.83
CA ASP A 28 0.72 16.33 -9.49
C ASP A 28 2.05 17.00 -9.81
N PHE A 29 2.66 17.60 -8.80
CA PHE A 29 4.01 18.14 -8.90
C PHE A 29 4.81 17.86 -7.62
N LYS A 30 6.11 17.61 -7.84
CA LYS A 30 7.10 17.35 -6.80
C LYS A 30 8.42 17.99 -7.20
N ALA A 31 8.83 18.99 -6.44
CA ALA A 31 10.16 19.60 -6.44
C ALA A 31 10.68 19.54 -4.98
N ALA A 32 10.79 18.31 -4.48
CA ALA A 32 11.08 18.01 -3.09
C ALA A 32 11.98 16.78 -2.97
N ARG A 33 12.69 16.68 -1.86
CA ARG A 33 13.47 15.50 -1.47
C ARG A 33 12.71 14.75 -0.40
N SER A 34 12.55 13.44 -0.59
CA SER A 34 11.91 12.52 0.35
C SER A 34 12.97 11.64 1.00
N GLU A 35 12.85 11.45 2.31
CA GLU A 35 13.62 10.49 3.09
C GLU A 35 12.62 9.48 3.66
N THR A 36 12.66 8.26 3.13
CA THR A 36 11.73 7.19 3.49
C THR A 36 12.48 6.08 4.20
N LEU A 37 12.00 5.70 5.38
CA LEU A 37 12.49 4.60 6.21
C LEU A 37 11.42 3.53 6.25
N ALA A 38 11.84 2.27 6.12
CA ALA A 38 10.96 1.12 6.11
C ALA A 38 11.49 0.09 7.11
N ASN A 39 10.72 -0.20 8.15
CA ASN A 39 11.01 -1.27 9.11
C ASN A 39 9.98 -2.38 8.90
N SER A 40 10.43 -3.62 8.79
CA SER A 40 9.52 -4.74 8.53
C SER A 40 9.81 -5.94 9.41
N VAL A 41 8.76 -6.58 9.89
CA VAL A 41 8.79 -7.88 10.54
C VAL A 41 7.97 -8.83 9.69
N VAL A 42 8.60 -9.91 9.20
CA VAL A 42 7.94 -10.87 8.31
C VAL A 42 8.02 -12.27 8.90
N SER A 43 6.89 -12.96 8.90
CA SER A 43 6.74 -14.33 9.37
C SER A 43 6.20 -15.21 8.24
N ALA A 44 6.83 -16.35 8.02
CA ALA A 44 6.40 -17.34 7.04
C ALA A 44 6.00 -18.65 7.74
N TYR A 45 4.89 -19.22 7.31
CA TYR A 45 4.34 -20.47 7.81
C TYR A 45 4.17 -21.43 6.63
N SER A 46 4.68 -22.65 6.76
CA SER A 46 4.65 -23.61 5.66
C SER A 46 4.31 -25.01 6.15
N THR A 47 3.59 -25.77 5.32
CA THR A 47 3.41 -27.22 5.48
C THR A 47 3.78 -27.94 4.21
N GLY A 48 4.38 -29.12 4.33
CA GLY A 48 4.77 -29.93 3.18
C GLY A 48 5.77 -29.19 2.28
N ASP A 49 5.61 -29.37 0.97
CA ASP A 49 6.39 -28.70 -0.07
C ASP A 49 5.45 -27.80 -0.90
N PRO A 50 5.29 -26.51 -0.52
CA PRO A 50 4.33 -25.63 -1.16
C PRO A 50 4.78 -25.30 -2.58
N GLN A 51 3.97 -25.70 -3.56
CA GLN A 51 4.13 -25.24 -4.93
C GLN A 51 3.67 -23.78 -4.99
N ILE A 52 4.60 -22.87 -5.17
CA ILE A 52 4.31 -21.45 -5.36
C ILE A 52 4.26 -21.20 -6.86
N ASP A 53 3.10 -20.78 -7.35
CA ASP A 53 2.91 -20.45 -8.76
C ASP A 53 3.43 -19.03 -9.06
N PHE A 54 4.76 -18.88 -9.03
CA PHE A 54 5.43 -17.61 -9.29
C PHE A 54 6.44 -17.76 -10.44
N PRO A 55 6.26 -17.09 -11.59
CA PRO A 55 5.17 -16.16 -11.92
C PRO A 55 3.82 -16.88 -12.17
N GLY A 56 2.72 -16.26 -11.77
CA GLY A 56 1.35 -16.79 -11.93
C GLY A 56 0.27 -15.75 -11.65
N ARG A 57 -1.00 -16.17 -11.57
CA ARG A 57 -2.13 -15.28 -11.24
C ARG A 57 -2.18 -14.99 -9.75
N ILE A 58 -2.40 -13.75 -9.33
CA ILE A 58 -2.59 -13.36 -7.93
C ILE A 58 -3.81 -12.48 -7.74
N TYR A 59 -4.61 -12.79 -6.72
CA TYR A 59 -5.67 -11.91 -6.24
C TYR A 59 -5.08 -10.84 -5.33
N LEU A 60 -5.43 -9.58 -5.57
CA LEU A 60 -5.02 -8.44 -4.75
C LEU A 60 -6.24 -7.79 -4.12
N TYR A 61 -6.26 -7.77 -2.80
CA TYR A 61 -7.20 -6.97 -2.02
C TYR A 61 -6.42 -5.96 -1.19
N VAL A 62 -6.89 -4.71 -1.17
CA VAL A 62 -6.33 -3.67 -0.33
C VAL A 62 -7.49 -3.04 0.44
N GLU A 63 -7.28 -2.79 1.73
CA GLU A 63 -8.17 -2.03 2.58
C GLU A 63 -7.39 -1.06 3.46
N GLY A 64 -8.07 -0.08 4.03
CA GLY A 64 -7.44 0.92 4.86
C GLY A 64 -8.01 2.31 4.62
N ASP A 65 -7.18 3.32 4.87
CA ASP A 65 -7.59 4.71 4.72
C ASP A 65 -7.85 5.09 3.24
N ASP A 66 -9.05 5.60 2.98
CA ASP A 66 -9.56 5.94 1.63
C ASP A 66 -8.60 6.80 0.79
N PHE A 67 -7.80 7.65 1.43
CA PHE A 67 -7.00 8.65 0.75
C PHE A 67 -5.77 8.08 0.04
N MET A 68 -5.33 6.85 0.39
CA MET A 68 -4.21 6.14 -0.23
C MET A 68 -4.65 4.89 -0.97
N LEU A 69 -5.84 4.38 -0.68
CA LEU A 69 -6.32 3.08 -1.11
C LEU A 69 -6.15 2.86 -2.62
N LYS A 70 -6.63 3.82 -3.42
CA LYS A 70 -6.54 3.73 -4.88
C LYS A 70 -5.09 3.69 -5.37
N SER A 71 -4.27 4.65 -4.95
CA SER A 71 -2.87 4.76 -5.38
C SER A 71 -2.04 3.57 -4.91
N LEU A 72 -2.28 3.05 -3.70
CA LEU A 72 -1.61 1.87 -3.18
C LEU A 72 -2.02 0.60 -3.95
N THR A 73 -3.31 0.44 -4.26
CA THR A 73 -3.80 -0.69 -5.06
C THR A 73 -3.20 -0.69 -6.45
N GLU A 74 -3.18 0.47 -7.12
CA GLU A 74 -2.55 0.65 -8.43
C GLU A 74 -1.04 0.33 -8.36
N SER A 75 -0.34 0.89 -7.36
CA SER A 75 1.12 0.67 -7.21
C SER A 75 1.46 -0.78 -6.87
N LEU A 76 0.68 -1.46 -6.03
CA LEU A 76 0.86 -2.88 -5.71
C LEU A 76 0.62 -3.75 -6.95
N GLY A 77 -0.42 -3.43 -7.72
CA GLY A 77 -0.68 -4.08 -9.01
C GLY A 77 0.52 -3.95 -9.93
N ASP A 78 0.99 -2.71 -10.16
CA ASP A 78 2.14 -2.43 -11.02
C ASP A 78 3.42 -3.18 -10.57
N GLU A 79 3.72 -3.20 -9.26
CA GLU A 79 4.91 -3.90 -8.74
C GLU A 79 4.80 -5.43 -8.84
N LEU A 80 3.61 -6.00 -8.63
CA LEU A 80 3.36 -7.43 -8.85
C LEU A 80 3.44 -7.80 -10.33
N GLU A 81 2.88 -6.98 -11.23
CA GLU A 81 2.95 -7.19 -12.68
C GLU A 81 4.39 -7.08 -13.20
N LYS A 82 5.18 -6.10 -12.73
CA LYS A 82 6.62 -6.00 -13.00
C LYS A 82 7.37 -7.26 -12.57
N SER A 83 6.85 -7.96 -11.58
CA SER A 83 7.38 -9.22 -11.06
C SER A 83 6.93 -10.45 -11.84
N GLY A 84 6.15 -10.27 -12.90
CA GLY A 84 5.68 -11.33 -13.81
C GLY A 84 4.30 -11.89 -13.48
N MET A 85 3.56 -11.29 -12.55
CA MET A 85 2.26 -11.78 -12.08
C MET A 85 1.11 -11.28 -12.95
N GLU A 86 0.05 -12.08 -13.10
CA GLU A 86 -1.26 -11.61 -13.57
C GLU A 86 -2.09 -11.17 -12.35
N VAL A 87 -2.31 -9.86 -12.19
CA VAL A 87 -2.99 -9.32 -11.00
C VAL A 87 -4.50 -9.19 -11.23
N LEU A 88 -5.30 -9.78 -10.33
CA LEU A 88 -6.74 -9.59 -10.26
C LEU A 88 -7.10 -8.83 -9.00
N VAL A 89 -7.43 -7.54 -9.15
CA VAL A 89 -7.90 -6.71 -8.03
C VAL A 89 -9.33 -7.09 -7.67
N VAL A 90 -9.59 -7.27 -6.37
CA VAL A 90 -10.93 -7.57 -5.83
C VAL A 90 -11.35 -6.53 -4.80
N ASP A 91 -12.67 -6.27 -4.73
CA ASP A 91 -13.24 -5.23 -3.88
C ASP A 91 -13.58 -5.71 -2.46
N SER A 92 -13.53 -7.02 -2.20
CA SER A 92 -13.87 -7.61 -0.90
C SER A 92 -13.10 -8.91 -0.65
N VAL A 93 -12.79 -9.20 0.61
CA VAL A 93 -12.18 -10.47 1.02
C VAL A 93 -13.17 -11.62 0.86
N GLU A 94 -12.77 -12.66 0.13
CA GLU A 94 -13.47 -13.94 0.07
C GLU A 94 -12.88 -14.96 1.07
N GLU A 95 -13.70 -15.95 1.46
CA GLU A 95 -13.23 -17.05 2.33
C GLU A 95 -12.17 -17.92 1.66
N LYS A 96 -12.17 -17.97 0.32
CA LYS A 96 -11.24 -18.73 -0.50
C LYS A 96 -11.18 -18.15 -1.91
N TYR A 97 -9.98 -18.09 -2.46
CA TYR A 97 -9.71 -17.80 -3.87
C TYR A 97 -9.25 -19.06 -4.60
N ASP A 98 -9.25 -19.03 -5.93
CA ASP A 98 -8.80 -20.15 -6.77
C ASP A 98 -7.29 -20.13 -7.09
N SER A 99 -6.58 -19.09 -6.64
CA SER A 99 -5.15 -18.90 -6.82
C SER A 99 -4.53 -18.18 -5.61
N GLN A 100 -3.21 -18.05 -5.60
CA GLN A 100 -2.48 -17.24 -4.62
C GLN A 100 -3.10 -15.84 -4.46
N THR A 101 -3.02 -15.32 -3.25
CA THR A 101 -3.71 -14.08 -2.85
C THR A 101 -2.82 -13.24 -1.97
N LEU A 102 -2.80 -11.93 -2.21
CA LEU A 102 -2.21 -10.91 -1.36
C LEU A 102 -3.33 -10.00 -0.82
N LEU A 103 -3.48 -9.96 0.50
CA LEU A 103 -4.39 -9.09 1.22
C LEU A 103 -3.55 -8.05 1.96
N VAL A 104 -3.87 -6.77 1.80
CA VAL A 104 -3.12 -5.66 2.40
C VAL A 104 -4.06 -4.75 3.18
N ASN A 105 -3.72 -4.47 4.43
CA ASN A 105 -4.34 -3.44 5.24
C ASN A 105 -3.34 -2.30 5.46
N VAL A 106 -3.75 -1.07 5.23
CA VAL A 106 -2.93 0.13 5.46
C VAL A 106 -3.64 1.08 6.42
N THR A 107 -2.89 1.62 7.37
CA THR A 107 -3.37 2.64 8.31
C THR A 107 -2.32 3.72 8.46
N GLU A 108 -2.72 4.99 8.40
CA GLU A 108 -1.86 6.13 8.75
C GLU A 108 -1.99 6.40 10.26
N SER A 109 -0.88 6.26 11.00
CA SER A 109 -0.86 6.56 12.43
C SER A 109 -0.71 8.06 12.68
N GLU A 110 0.19 8.70 11.95
CA GLU A 110 0.48 10.13 12.05
C GLU A 110 0.83 10.72 10.69
N GLY A 111 0.36 11.95 10.43
CA GLY A 111 0.61 12.63 9.18
C GLY A 111 0.51 14.15 9.31
N LEU A 112 1.39 14.87 8.62
CA LEU A 112 1.33 16.31 8.46
C LEU A 112 1.60 16.66 7.01
N TYR A 113 0.78 17.53 6.44
CA TYR A 113 0.99 18.04 5.10
C TYR A 113 0.96 19.56 5.06
N THR A 114 2.00 20.13 4.44
CA THR A 114 2.06 21.50 3.96
C THR A 114 2.68 21.52 2.56
N PRO A 115 2.40 22.55 1.75
CA PRO A 115 3.01 22.73 0.42
C PRO A 115 4.55 22.64 0.33
N VAL A 116 5.26 22.81 1.45
CA VAL A 116 6.73 22.87 1.52
C VAL A 116 7.35 21.77 2.40
N TYR A 117 6.51 21.03 3.12
CA TYR A 117 6.91 20.00 4.07
C TYR A 117 5.78 19.01 4.28
N ALA A 118 6.08 17.72 4.16
CA ALA A 118 5.15 16.65 4.48
C ALA A 118 5.86 15.56 5.29
N SER A 119 5.11 14.89 6.16
CA SER A 119 5.54 13.71 6.89
C SER A 119 4.39 12.75 7.06
N SER A 120 4.66 11.45 6.98
CA SER A 120 3.67 10.40 7.24
C SER A 120 4.33 9.20 7.89
N ASP A 121 3.57 8.51 8.72
CA ASP A 121 3.89 7.21 9.29
C ASP A 121 2.76 6.24 8.94
N LEU A 122 3.06 5.23 8.14
CA LEU A 122 2.11 4.23 7.66
C LEU A 122 2.42 2.87 8.28
N ASN A 123 1.39 2.23 8.81
CA ASN A 123 1.45 0.83 9.24
C ASN A 123 0.73 -0.01 8.18
N ILE A 124 1.47 -0.96 7.61
CA ILE A 124 1.01 -1.83 6.54
C ILE A 124 1.10 -3.26 7.02
N LEU A 125 -0.04 -3.93 7.12
CA LEU A 125 -0.12 -5.37 7.30
C LEU A 125 -0.36 -6.00 5.93
N PHE A 126 0.52 -6.88 5.49
CA PHE A 126 0.26 -7.71 4.32
C PHE A 126 0.20 -9.19 4.71
N PHE A 127 -0.73 -9.90 4.08
CA PHE A 127 -0.92 -11.33 4.23
C PHE A 127 -0.98 -11.98 2.85
N TYR A 128 -0.19 -13.03 2.67
CA TYR A 128 -0.14 -13.81 1.47
C TYR A 128 -0.47 -15.27 1.75
N THR A 129 -1.21 -15.89 0.83
CA THR A 129 -1.47 -17.34 0.80
C THR A 129 -1.15 -17.89 -0.58
N SER A 130 -0.39 -18.98 -0.65
CA SER A 130 0.02 -19.61 -1.92
C SER A 130 -1.12 -20.31 -2.66
N THR A 131 -2.22 -20.63 -1.98
CA THR A 131 -3.33 -21.40 -2.55
C THR A 131 -4.63 -20.62 -2.63
N GLY A 132 -4.67 -19.40 -2.10
CA GLY A 132 -5.91 -18.64 -1.94
C GLY A 132 -6.79 -19.12 -0.78
N GLU A 133 -6.37 -20.16 -0.06
CA GLU A 133 -7.08 -20.66 1.13
C GLU A 133 -6.59 -19.98 2.41
N ASP A 134 -7.34 -20.18 3.50
CA ASP A 134 -6.98 -19.72 4.84
C ASP A 134 -6.90 -18.18 4.98
N THR A 135 -7.66 -17.44 4.14
CA THR A 135 -7.78 -15.97 4.17
C THR A 135 -8.32 -15.44 5.49
N LYS A 136 -9.05 -16.27 6.25
CA LYS A 136 -9.50 -15.99 7.63
C LYS A 136 -8.38 -15.48 8.55
N TYR A 137 -7.13 -15.86 8.31
CA TYR A 137 -6.00 -15.41 9.13
C TYR A 137 -5.69 -13.92 8.96
N PHE A 138 -6.05 -13.32 7.83
CA PHE A 138 -5.89 -11.87 7.62
C PHE A 138 -6.66 -11.05 8.66
N GLU A 139 -7.93 -11.37 8.88
CA GLU A 139 -8.74 -10.73 9.93
C GLU A 139 -8.15 -10.97 11.33
N GLN A 140 -7.77 -12.23 11.63
CA GLN A 140 -7.20 -12.57 12.94
C GLN A 140 -5.88 -11.84 13.20
N PHE A 141 -5.06 -11.62 12.16
CA PHE A 141 -3.79 -10.91 12.28
C PHE A 141 -3.99 -9.42 12.56
N LYS A 142 -5.01 -8.79 11.98
CA LYS A 142 -5.41 -7.41 12.31
C LYS A 142 -5.78 -7.25 13.78
N GLU A 143 -6.44 -8.26 14.36
CA GLU A 143 -6.81 -8.28 15.79
C GLU A 143 -5.64 -8.60 16.74
N GLY A 144 -4.45 -8.91 16.20
CA GLY A 144 -3.23 -9.11 16.97
C GLY A 144 -3.14 -10.47 17.71
N ASN A 145 -4.01 -11.42 17.41
CA ASN A 145 -4.18 -12.62 18.23
C ASN A 145 -4.24 -13.91 17.40
N VAL A 146 -3.07 -14.47 16.99
CA VAL A 146 -3.09 -15.62 16.09
C VAL A 146 -2.06 -16.69 16.41
N THR A 147 -2.57 -17.90 16.67
CA THR A 147 -1.84 -19.15 16.47
C THR A 147 -2.24 -19.71 15.11
N VAL A 148 -1.30 -19.79 14.17
CA VAL A 148 -1.54 -20.42 12.87
C VAL A 148 -1.59 -21.93 13.07
N ALA A 149 -2.67 -22.56 12.64
CA ALA A 149 -2.89 -24.00 12.78
C ALA A 149 -3.24 -24.59 11.42
N PHE A 150 -2.31 -25.35 10.85
CA PHE A 150 -2.58 -26.09 9.64
C PHE A 150 -3.32 -27.38 9.96
N VAL A 151 -4.47 -27.57 9.31
CA VAL A 151 -5.17 -28.85 9.34
C VAL A 151 -4.49 -29.77 8.34
N ASN A 152 -3.92 -30.88 8.83
CA ASN A 152 -3.38 -31.92 7.96
C ASN A 152 -4.54 -32.61 7.22
N THR A 153 -4.71 -32.29 5.93
CA THR A 153 -5.73 -32.87 5.07
C THR A 153 -5.26 -34.14 4.36
N GLY A 154 -4.01 -34.57 4.58
CA GLY A 154 -3.39 -35.68 3.85
C GLY A 154 -2.99 -35.35 2.42
N SER A 155 -3.11 -34.08 1.98
CA SER A 155 -2.64 -33.64 0.67
C SER A 155 -1.10 -33.59 0.63
N PRO A 156 -0.47 -34.07 -0.46
CA PRO A 156 0.97 -33.89 -0.66
C PRO A 156 1.33 -32.44 -1.00
N GLU A 157 0.38 -31.65 -1.49
CA GLU A 157 0.58 -30.25 -1.85
C GLU A 157 0.72 -29.40 -0.59
N GLY A 158 1.87 -28.76 -0.45
CA GLY A 158 2.14 -27.88 0.66
C GLY A 158 1.39 -26.55 0.56
N LYS A 159 1.30 -25.84 1.68
CA LYS A 159 0.72 -24.50 1.77
C LYS A 159 1.76 -23.56 2.34
N LYS A 160 1.79 -22.33 1.84
CA LYS A 160 2.62 -21.26 2.39
C LYS A 160 1.77 -20.04 2.69
N LEU A 161 1.84 -19.60 3.94
CA LEU A 161 1.28 -18.33 4.39
C LEU A 161 2.43 -17.40 4.74
N VAL A 162 2.33 -16.14 4.36
CA VAL A 162 3.28 -15.09 4.75
C VAL A 162 2.49 -13.96 5.38
N ARG A 163 2.93 -13.51 6.55
CA ARG A 163 2.48 -12.27 7.17
C ARG A 163 3.66 -11.31 7.22
N GLY A 164 3.45 -10.05 6.89
CA GLY A 164 4.40 -9.01 7.22
C GLY A 164 3.72 -7.78 7.79
N ASP A 165 4.35 -7.21 8.80
CA ASP A 165 4.03 -5.90 9.36
C ASP A 165 5.15 -4.95 8.92
N LEU A 166 4.79 -3.86 8.24
CA LEU A 166 5.69 -2.88 7.65
C LEU A 166 5.33 -1.48 8.19
N GLU A 167 6.27 -0.85 8.87
CA GLU A 167 6.21 0.56 9.27
C GLU A 167 6.98 1.39 8.23
N LEU A 168 6.29 2.32 7.58
CA LEU A 168 6.84 3.21 6.56
C LEU A 168 6.77 4.66 7.04
N GLN A 169 7.93 5.22 7.36
CA GLN A 169 8.07 6.61 7.79
C GLN A 169 8.66 7.45 6.67
N ASP A 170 8.01 8.53 6.29
CA ASP A 170 8.49 9.47 5.28
C ASP A 170 8.62 10.88 5.84
N SER A 171 9.69 11.57 5.45
CA SER A 171 9.79 13.02 5.55
C SER A 171 10.18 13.63 4.21
N THR A 172 9.28 14.46 3.68
CA THR A 172 9.46 15.16 2.41
C THR A 172 9.64 16.66 2.64
N LYS A 173 10.76 17.21 2.15
CA LYS A 173 11.11 18.64 2.24
C LYS A 173 11.23 19.26 0.85
N GLY A 174 10.51 20.36 0.63
CA GLY A 174 10.46 21.07 -0.66
C GLY A 174 9.03 21.21 -1.17
N ILE A 175 8.88 21.81 -2.35
CA ILE A 175 7.57 22.11 -2.92
C ILE A 175 6.95 20.80 -3.41
N VAL A 176 5.85 20.37 -2.79
CA VAL A 176 5.17 19.12 -3.11
C VAL A 176 3.67 19.29 -3.01
N SER A 177 2.95 18.76 -4.00
CA SER A 177 1.50 18.64 -3.94
C SER A 177 1.09 17.44 -3.08
N GLN A 178 -0.08 17.51 -2.45
CA GLN A 178 -0.58 16.43 -1.60
C GLN A 178 -0.75 15.13 -2.40
N LYS A 179 -1.21 15.27 -3.65
CA LYS A 179 -1.37 14.16 -4.58
C LYS A 179 -0.02 13.48 -4.88
N ALA A 180 1.02 14.25 -5.19
CA ALA A 180 2.36 13.69 -5.45
C ALA A 180 2.98 13.02 -4.22
N HIS A 181 2.77 13.58 -3.02
CA HIS A 181 3.26 12.99 -1.78
C HIS A 181 2.58 11.65 -1.48
N ARG A 182 1.25 11.58 -1.62
CA ARG A 182 0.49 10.33 -1.50
C ARG A 182 0.90 9.29 -2.53
N MET A 183 1.09 9.68 -3.78
CA MET A 183 1.57 8.75 -4.81
C MET A 183 2.95 8.18 -4.44
N HIS A 184 3.89 9.03 -4.00
CA HIS A 184 5.21 8.59 -3.54
C HIS A 184 5.11 7.57 -2.39
N LEU A 185 4.27 7.83 -1.40
CA LEU A 185 4.07 6.90 -0.29
C LEU A 185 3.50 5.56 -0.76
N ALA A 186 2.57 5.58 -1.72
CA ALA A 186 1.94 4.37 -2.26
C ALA A 186 2.94 3.53 -3.05
N GLU A 187 3.77 4.18 -3.87
CA GLU A 187 4.85 3.53 -4.63
C GLU A 187 5.88 2.88 -3.68
N GLU A 188 6.30 3.60 -2.64
CA GLU A 188 7.25 3.08 -1.65
C GLU A 188 6.67 1.91 -0.85
N ALA A 189 5.42 2.03 -0.39
CA ALA A 189 4.69 0.98 0.32
C ALA A 189 4.51 -0.28 -0.54
N ALA A 190 4.11 -0.10 -1.80
CA ALA A 190 3.93 -1.20 -2.74
C ALA A 190 5.25 -1.92 -3.02
N ARG A 191 6.30 -1.16 -3.36
CA ARG A 191 7.62 -1.69 -3.65
C ARG A 191 8.16 -2.49 -2.47
N LYS A 192 8.09 -1.94 -1.25
CA LYS A 192 8.58 -2.62 -0.04
C LYS A 192 7.76 -3.89 0.28
N THR A 193 6.44 -3.84 0.15
CA THR A 193 5.58 -5.01 0.33
C THR A 193 5.94 -6.13 -0.64
N VAL A 194 6.08 -5.83 -1.94
CA VAL A 194 6.42 -6.82 -2.98
C VAL A 194 7.85 -7.33 -2.81
N GLU A 195 8.83 -6.47 -2.50
CA GLU A 195 10.21 -6.88 -2.19
C GLU A 195 10.25 -7.89 -1.03
N GLN A 196 9.53 -7.62 0.07
CA GLN A 196 9.46 -8.51 1.23
C GLN A 196 8.75 -9.83 0.89
N LEU A 197 7.65 -9.77 0.15
CA LEU A 197 6.94 -10.96 -0.31
C LEU A 197 7.85 -11.84 -1.17
N GLN A 198 8.52 -11.25 -2.16
CA GLN A 198 9.47 -11.94 -3.05
C GLN A 198 10.59 -12.61 -2.28
N GLN A 199 11.17 -11.94 -1.28
CA GLN A 199 12.20 -12.53 -0.43
C GLN A 199 11.70 -13.76 0.32
N GLN A 200 10.42 -13.81 0.71
CA GLN A 200 9.88 -14.99 1.36
C GLN A 200 9.57 -16.11 0.38
N ILE A 201 9.01 -15.80 -0.79
CA ILE A 201 8.59 -16.83 -1.76
C ILE A 201 9.75 -17.37 -2.61
N SER A 202 10.78 -16.58 -2.88
CA SER A 202 11.90 -16.94 -3.77
C SER A 202 13.03 -17.74 -3.09
N VAL A 203 12.91 -18.07 -1.81
CA VAL A 203 13.95 -18.79 -1.04
C VAL A 203 13.95 -20.32 -1.29
N PHE A 204 13.38 -20.78 -2.40
CA PHE A 204 13.49 -22.18 -2.82
C PHE A 204 14.35 -22.32 -4.08
N PRO A 205 15.58 -22.87 -3.98
CA PRO A 205 16.27 -23.46 -5.12
C PRO A 205 15.64 -24.80 -5.55
#